data_AF-A0A6A5WEY3-F1
#
_entry.id   AF-A0A6A5WEY3-F1
#
_cell.length_a   1.000
_cell.length_b   1.000
_cell.length_c   1.000
_cell.angle_alpha   90.00
_cell.angle_beta   90.00
_cell.angle_gamma   90.00
#
_symmetry.space_group_name_H-M   'P 1'
#
loop_
_entity.id
_entity.type
_entity.pdbx_description
1 polymer ?
#
loop_
_entity_poly.entity_id
_entity_poly.type
_entity_poly.pdbx_seq_one_letter_code
_entity_poly.pdbx_strand_id
1 'polypeptide(L)'
;ALAANTQIFTPVQTPTPAQNLAVDQEGGWFYFDSWTRRGNTIRSGPDVRQCLLNLAKALEEVGVLAAAEYNGAAGALSLLPTAGALLGAPTREMWIVYKLVPLAGILSMFLSLGATITPRDAGEFTSEKAFSYGGLIATMKSEVAKTRVHRRMESVDDLSEARRFAREVRERADDEAGGDVAGKIWLGMACQAMLIGVVLVAMWFAQQGAVITWWCRFWGWIFFWYFLVIMVSIFDNIVAAPFTKSWTLRVAKAPSKVKVQSVHPPITQFDHSRHKTIFDRFKEGVHLHHNLTVDEHDQSTYSRTCFYVVISVEGISGWHAFAQFLSRTSGVIVFAFGTALFASATLMSISATLMLLTLVLPIGVIGRVAAMWIASQMNKHNKPILHAVVRTKQEASEHLEEILDLHGIQIETLGYVILDGNCLVKRNPLLSAATYIGLLATPYNLV
;
A
#
# COMPACT_ATOMS: atom_id res chain seq x y z
N ALA A 1 -6.97 -37.24 42.73
CA ALA A 1 -8.27 -36.69 42.31
C ALA A 1 -8.46 -36.99 40.83
N LEU A 2 -9.63 -37.49 40.47
CA LEU A 2 -9.98 -38.22 39.24
C LEU A 2 -9.57 -37.53 37.91
N ALA A 3 -8.69 -38.18 37.14
CA ALA A 3 -8.50 -37.94 35.70
C ALA A 3 -9.51 -38.79 34.87
N ALA A 4 -10.79 -38.77 35.27
CA ALA A 4 -11.82 -39.66 34.72
C ALA A 4 -12.57 -39.10 33.48
N ASN A 5 -12.18 -37.92 32.97
CA ASN A 5 -12.80 -37.28 31.81
C ASN A 5 -11.80 -36.96 30.68
N THR A 6 -10.66 -37.63 30.61
CA THR A 6 -9.85 -37.62 29.38
C THR A 6 -10.42 -38.69 28.46
N GLN A 7 -11.21 -38.28 27.46
CA GLN A 7 -11.47 -39.15 26.32
C GLN A 7 -10.11 -39.59 25.75
N ILE A 8 -9.83 -40.90 25.82
CA ILE A 8 -8.68 -41.50 25.18
C ILE A 8 -8.77 -41.11 23.71
N PHE A 9 -7.73 -40.47 23.17
CA PHE A 9 -7.59 -40.26 21.73
C PHE A 9 -7.70 -41.62 21.06
N THR A 10 -8.88 -41.90 20.51
CA THR A 10 -9.07 -42.95 19.55
C THR A 10 -8.60 -42.34 18.23
N PRO A 11 -7.55 -42.90 17.59
CA PRO A 11 -7.11 -42.40 16.30
C PRO A 11 -8.34 -42.34 15.40
N VAL A 12 -8.49 -41.22 14.70
CA VAL A 12 -9.65 -40.94 13.86
C VAL A 12 -9.69 -42.00 12.77
N GLN A 13 -10.48 -43.04 13.04
CA GLN A 13 -10.63 -44.24 12.23
C GLN A 13 -9.36 -45.10 12.22
N THR A 14 -9.51 -46.40 12.46
CA THR A 14 -8.63 -47.36 11.81
C THR A 14 -8.71 -47.03 10.32
N PRO A 15 -7.64 -46.50 9.70
CA PRO A 15 -7.65 -46.17 8.28
C PRO A 15 -8.23 -47.36 7.53
N THR A 16 -9.21 -47.08 6.67
CA THR A 16 -9.70 -48.11 5.74
C THR A 16 -8.49 -48.73 5.03
N PRO A 17 -8.54 -49.99 4.60
CA PRO A 17 -7.40 -50.62 3.90
C PRO A 17 -6.85 -49.74 2.75
N ALA A 18 -7.72 -48.99 2.08
CA ALA A 18 -7.37 -48.01 1.06
C ALA A 18 -6.63 -46.76 1.60
N GLN A 19 -6.97 -46.26 2.79
CA GLN A 19 -6.26 -45.15 3.44
C GLN A 19 -4.90 -45.61 4.00
N ASN A 20 -4.80 -46.82 4.54
CA ASN A 20 -3.51 -47.41 4.94
C ASN A 20 -2.56 -47.58 3.74
N LEU A 21 -3.11 -47.92 2.58
CA LEU A 21 -2.36 -48.00 1.33
C LEU A 21 -1.93 -46.62 0.78
N ALA A 22 -2.42 -45.51 1.33
CA ALA A 22 -2.24 -44.20 0.69
C ALA A 22 -1.75 -43.07 1.60
N VAL A 23 -1.86 -43.21 2.92
CA VAL A 23 -1.33 -42.23 3.91
C VAL A 23 0.17 -42.46 4.16
N ASP A 24 0.70 -43.65 3.88
CA ASP A 24 2.10 -44.01 4.14
C ASP A 24 2.84 -44.66 2.94
N GLN A 25 2.23 -44.73 1.75
CA GLN A 25 2.94 -45.23 0.57
C GLN A 25 3.65 -44.11 -0.20
N GLU A 26 4.93 -44.37 -0.47
CA GLU A 26 5.75 -43.70 -1.47
C GLU A 26 5.00 -43.65 -2.82
N GLY A 27 4.27 -42.56 -3.10
CA GLY A 27 3.56 -42.33 -4.38
C GLY A 27 2.03 -42.21 -4.34
N GLY A 28 1.39 -42.14 -3.16
CA GLY A 28 -0.07 -41.99 -3.03
C GLY A 28 -0.64 -40.58 -3.30
N TRP A 29 -1.98 -40.48 -3.42
CA TRP A 29 -2.71 -39.21 -3.52
C TRP A 29 -2.75 -38.47 -2.18
N PHE A 30 -2.63 -37.15 -2.17
CA PHE A 30 -2.77 -36.36 -0.94
C PHE A 30 -4.24 -36.28 -0.48
N TYR A 31 -4.59 -37.00 0.59
CA TYR A 31 -5.94 -36.98 1.18
C TYR A 31 -6.13 -35.77 2.08
N PHE A 32 -6.47 -34.63 1.47
CA PHE A 32 -6.69 -33.35 2.15
C PHE A 32 -7.67 -33.44 3.34
N ASP A 33 -8.77 -34.18 3.19
CA ASP A 33 -9.78 -34.35 4.25
C ASP A 33 -9.24 -35.10 5.47
N SER A 34 -8.48 -36.18 5.26
CA SER A 34 -7.85 -36.95 6.33
C SER A 34 -6.85 -36.10 7.11
N TRP A 35 -5.99 -35.37 6.39
CA TRP A 35 -5.01 -34.46 6.97
C TRP A 35 -5.67 -33.34 7.80
N THR A 36 -6.72 -32.72 7.27
CA THR A 36 -7.50 -31.69 7.97
C THR A 36 -8.19 -32.26 9.21
N ARG A 37 -8.84 -33.42 9.09
CA ARG A 37 -9.55 -34.07 10.19
C ARG A 37 -8.59 -34.45 11.32
N ARG A 38 -7.40 -34.97 11.00
CA ARG A 38 -6.34 -35.25 11.97
C ARG A 38 -5.93 -34.00 12.73
N GLY A 39 -5.64 -32.90 12.03
CA GLY A 39 -5.33 -31.61 12.66
C GLY A 39 -6.46 -31.11 13.57
N ASN A 40 -7.72 -31.22 13.12
CA ASN A 40 -8.89 -30.85 13.92
C ASN A 40 -9.00 -31.68 15.20
N THR A 41 -8.83 -33.00 15.13
CA THR A 41 -8.94 -33.88 16.30
C THR A 41 -7.78 -33.70 17.27
N ILE A 42 -6.57 -33.37 16.80
CA ILE A 42 -5.47 -33.01 17.71
C ILE A 42 -5.87 -31.77 18.54
N ARG A 43 -6.49 -30.77 17.91
CA ARG A 43 -6.88 -29.51 18.55
C ARG A 43 -8.20 -29.56 19.33
N SER A 44 -9.04 -30.57 19.13
CA SER A 44 -10.40 -30.64 19.70
C SER A 44 -10.43 -30.87 21.22
N GLY A 45 -9.26 -31.00 21.87
CA GLY A 45 -9.17 -31.15 23.31
C GLY A 45 -9.64 -29.89 24.09
N PRO A 46 -10.21 -30.06 25.30
CA PRO A 46 -10.61 -28.98 26.20
C PRO A 46 -9.44 -28.11 26.68
N ASP A 47 -8.21 -28.65 26.75
CA ASP A 47 -7.03 -27.98 27.30
C ASP A 47 -5.80 -28.13 26.41
N VAL A 48 -4.83 -27.21 26.57
CA VAL A 48 -3.54 -27.24 25.83
C VAL A 48 -2.77 -28.53 26.10
N ARG A 49 -2.82 -29.05 27.33
CA ARG A 49 -2.18 -30.32 27.69
C ARG A 49 -2.73 -31.49 26.89
N GLN A 50 -4.05 -31.55 26.69
CA GLN A 50 -4.67 -32.61 25.91
C GLN A 50 -4.33 -32.48 24.43
N CYS A 51 -4.26 -31.25 23.90
CA CYS A 51 -3.79 -31.01 22.54
C CYS A 51 -2.35 -31.52 22.33
N LEU A 52 -1.44 -31.23 23.29
CA LEU A 52 -0.06 -31.72 23.24
C LEU A 52 0.04 -33.25 23.35
N LEU A 53 -0.78 -33.88 24.20
CA LEU A 53 -0.82 -35.35 24.31
C LEU A 53 -1.34 -36.00 23.02
N ASN A 54 -2.39 -35.44 22.42
CA ASN A 54 -2.91 -35.90 21.13
C ASN A 54 -1.88 -35.71 20.01
N LEU A 55 -1.15 -34.60 20.03
CA LEU A 55 -0.08 -34.32 19.08
C LEU A 55 1.09 -35.31 19.24
N ALA A 56 1.53 -35.57 20.48
CA ALA A 56 2.60 -36.52 20.76
C ALA A 56 2.24 -37.93 20.26
N LYS A 57 1.02 -38.39 20.58
CA LYS A 57 0.51 -39.67 20.08
C LYS A 57 0.44 -39.70 18.55
N ALA A 58 -0.04 -38.61 17.93
CA ALA A 58 -0.07 -38.52 16.48
C ALA A 58 1.34 -38.60 15.89
N LEU A 59 2.36 -37.98 16.51
CA LEU A 59 3.74 -38.01 16.02
C LEU A 59 4.41 -39.38 16.19
N GLU A 60 4.05 -40.16 17.23
CA GLU A 60 4.52 -41.54 17.39
C GLU A 60 4.04 -42.47 16.26
N GLU A 61 2.85 -42.19 15.71
CA GLU A 61 2.28 -42.93 14.58
C GLU A 61 2.85 -42.50 13.22
N VAL A 62 3.67 -41.44 13.16
CA VAL A 62 4.29 -40.98 11.91
C VAL A 62 5.55 -41.80 11.62
N GLY A 63 5.57 -42.50 10.49
CA GLY A 63 6.77 -43.19 10.01
C GLY A 63 7.94 -42.24 9.74
N VAL A 64 9.18 -42.75 9.78
CA VAL A 64 10.41 -41.95 9.61
C VAL A 64 10.42 -41.16 8.29
N LEU A 65 9.85 -41.74 7.22
CA LEU A 65 9.74 -41.08 5.91
C LEU A 65 8.81 -39.85 5.95
N ALA A 66 7.64 -39.99 6.57
CA ALA A 66 6.69 -38.89 6.73
C ALA A 66 7.22 -37.81 7.68
N ALA A 67 8.01 -38.18 8.69
CA ALA A 67 8.70 -37.22 9.54
C ALA A 67 9.71 -36.37 8.74
N ALA A 68 10.45 -36.99 7.81
CA ALA A 68 11.33 -36.27 6.91
C ALA A 68 10.55 -35.32 5.97
N GLU A 69 9.40 -35.76 5.45
CA GLU A 69 8.51 -34.91 4.64
C GLU A 69 8.07 -33.65 5.41
N TYR A 70 7.60 -33.81 6.64
CA TYR A 70 7.13 -32.70 7.48
C TYR A 70 8.27 -31.71 7.82
N ASN A 71 9.47 -32.21 8.08
CA ASN A 71 10.64 -31.36 8.30
C ASN A 71 11.03 -30.59 7.04
N GLY A 72 10.97 -31.23 5.87
CA GLY A 72 11.20 -30.58 4.57
C GLY A 72 10.17 -29.48 4.28
N ALA A 73 8.90 -29.72 4.61
CA ALA A 73 7.81 -28.76 4.46
C ALA A 73 8.01 -27.52 5.34
N ALA A 74 8.39 -27.70 6.60
CA ALA A 74 8.70 -26.60 7.51
C ALA A 74 9.87 -25.75 6.99
N GLY A 75 10.92 -26.40 6.46
CA GLY A 75 12.05 -25.73 5.82
C GLY A 75 11.62 -24.93 4.59
N ALA A 76 10.79 -25.50 3.71
CA ALA A 76 10.31 -24.81 2.51
C ALA A 76 9.42 -23.59 2.84
N LEU A 77 8.58 -23.65 3.87
CA LEU A 77 7.78 -22.48 4.29
C LEU A 77 8.60 -21.42 5.01
N SER A 78 9.71 -21.78 5.65
CA SER A 78 10.63 -20.79 6.21
C SER A 78 11.19 -19.85 5.13
N LEU A 79 11.09 -20.24 3.85
CA LEU A 79 11.43 -19.39 2.71
C LEU A 79 10.32 -18.40 2.32
N LEU A 80 9.07 -18.51 2.78
CA LEU A 80 8.02 -17.53 2.47
C LEU A 80 8.40 -16.10 2.90
N PRO A 81 8.92 -15.87 4.12
CA PRO A 81 9.50 -14.59 4.49
C PRO A 81 10.60 -14.12 3.52
N THR A 82 11.45 -15.02 3.03
CA THR A 82 12.52 -14.67 2.07
C THR A 82 11.98 -14.37 0.68
N ALA A 83 10.90 -15.02 0.27
CA ALA A 83 10.25 -14.78 -1.01
C ALA A 83 9.68 -13.36 -1.10
N GLY A 84 9.14 -12.82 -0.01
CA GLY A 84 8.75 -11.41 0.06
C GLY A 84 9.91 -10.47 -0.28
N ALA A 85 11.12 -10.76 0.22
CA ALA A 85 12.31 -9.98 -0.13
C ALA A 85 12.74 -10.14 -1.60
N LEU A 86 12.54 -11.34 -2.18
CA LEU A 86 12.89 -11.63 -3.58
C LEU A 86 11.91 -11.06 -4.60
N LEU A 87 10.62 -10.91 -4.24
CA LEU A 87 9.58 -10.42 -5.16
C LEU A 87 9.85 -8.99 -5.66
N GLY A 88 10.81 -8.28 -5.07
CA GLY A 88 11.64 -7.30 -5.77
C GLY A 88 11.83 -5.98 -5.03
N ALA A 89 12.75 -5.18 -5.53
CA ALA A 89 13.09 -3.86 -5.00
C ALA A 89 11.87 -2.92 -4.92
N PRO A 90 11.89 -1.92 -4.01
CA PRO A 90 10.92 -0.84 -4.01
C PRO A 90 10.94 -0.13 -5.36
N THR A 91 9.76 0.21 -5.86
CA THR A 91 9.60 0.85 -7.17
C THR A 91 8.86 2.16 -7.02
N ARG A 92 9.32 3.19 -7.73
CA ARG A 92 8.68 4.50 -7.77
C ARG A 92 7.20 4.39 -8.14
N GLU A 93 6.87 3.47 -9.03
CA GLU A 93 5.54 3.16 -9.53
C GLU A 93 4.60 2.77 -8.40
N MET A 94 5.02 1.87 -7.50
CA MET A 94 4.19 1.45 -6.38
C MET A 94 4.00 2.57 -5.36
N TRP A 95 5.00 3.46 -5.17
CA TRP A 95 4.83 4.66 -4.35
C TRP A 95 3.79 5.62 -4.96
N ILE A 96 3.83 5.82 -6.28
CA ILE A 96 2.84 6.63 -6.99
C ILE A 96 1.44 6.03 -6.79
N VAL A 97 1.25 4.72 -6.96
CA VAL A 97 -0.04 4.07 -6.70
C VAL A 97 -0.49 4.28 -5.27
N TYR A 98 0.41 4.09 -4.29
CA TYR A 98 0.08 4.31 -2.88
C TYR A 98 -0.32 5.76 -2.58
N LYS A 99 0.31 6.75 -3.20
CA LYS A 99 -0.06 8.16 -3.01
C LYS A 99 -1.36 8.54 -3.71
N LEU A 100 -1.61 8.00 -4.90
CA LEU A 100 -2.76 8.36 -5.71
C LEU A 100 -4.02 7.55 -5.40
N VAL A 101 -3.86 6.30 -4.98
CA VAL A 101 -4.93 5.37 -4.60
C VAL A 101 -4.41 4.53 -3.41
N PRO A 102 -4.41 5.10 -2.18
CA PRO A 102 -3.87 4.43 -0.99
C PRO A 102 -4.39 3.01 -0.79
N LEU A 103 -5.67 2.77 -1.06
CA LEU A 103 -6.25 1.43 -0.99
C LEU A 103 -5.56 0.44 -1.93
N ALA A 104 -5.31 0.81 -3.19
CA ALA A 104 -4.60 -0.05 -4.15
C ALA A 104 -3.16 -0.30 -3.70
N GLY A 105 -2.49 0.71 -3.14
CA GLY A 105 -1.16 0.56 -2.56
C GLY A 105 -1.15 -0.45 -1.41
N ILE A 106 -2.11 -0.37 -0.49
CA ILE A 106 -2.26 -1.34 0.61
C ILE A 106 -2.53 -2.75 0.07
N LEU A 107 -3.49 -2.92 -0.86
CA LEU A 107 -3.76 -4.22 -1.48
C LEU A 107 -2.51 -4.80 -2.16
N SER A 108 -1.68 -3.95 -2.77
CA SER A 108 -0.40 -4.35 -3.36
C SER A 108 0.62 -4.81 -2.31
N MET A 109 0.65 -4.19 -1.11
CA MET A 109 1.49 -4.63 0.01
C MET A 109 1.06 -5.99 0.55
N PHE A 110 -0.25 -6.25 0.63
CA PHE A 110 -0.79 -7.58 0.98
C PHE A 110 -0.26 -8.63 0.01
N LEU A 111 -0.41 -8.40 -1.30
CA LEU A 111 0.03 -9.36 -2.32
C LEU A 111 1.55 -9.54 -2.36
N SER A 112 2.32 -8.52 -2.00
CA SER A 112 3.79 -8.57 -2.03
C SER A 112 4.42 -9.26 -0.81
N LEU A 113 3.64 -9.95 0.04
CA LEU A 113 4.12 -10.60 1.27
C LEU A 113 4.96 -9.66 2.16
N GLY A 114 4.58 -8.38 2.22
CA GLY A 114 5.26 -7.38 3.04
C GLY A 114 6.53 -6.77 2.42
N ALA A 115 6.80 -6.97 1.13
CA ALA A 115 7.88 -6.27 0.45
C ALA A 115 7.72 -4.74 0.52
N THR A 116 8.83 -4.01 0.59
CA THR A 116 8.83 -2.56 0.63
C THR A 116 8.52 -1.97 -0.74
N ILE A 117 7.73 -0.89 -0.73
CA ILE A 117 7.22 -0.19 -1.91
C ILE A 117 7.95 1.15 -2.09
N THR A 118 8.32 1.79 -0.99
CA THR A 118 8.89 3.15 -0.99
C THR A 118 10.34 3.16 -1.46
N PRO A 119 10.68 3.97 -2.49
CA PRO A 119 12.07 4.27 -2.82
C PRO A 119 12.85 4.78 -1.61
N ARG A 120 14.12 4.39 -1.50
CA ARG A 120 15.00 4.87 -0.42
C ARG A 120 15.67 6.20 -0.76
N ASP A 121 15.88 6.47 -2.04
CA ASP A 121 16.63 7.64 -2.50
C ASP A 121 15.69 8.78 -2.90
N ALA A 122 15.90 9.98 -2.33
CA ALA A 122 15.12 11.19 -2.64
C ALA A 122 15.13 11.53 -4.14
N GLY A 123 16.25 11.24 -4.82
CA GLY A 123 16.42 11.48 -6.26
C GLY A 123 15.62 10.55 -7.18
N GLU A 124 14.96 9.53 -6.66
CA GLU A 124 14.00 8.71 -7.44
C GLU A 124 12.60 9.33 -7.49
N PHE A 125 12.33 10.30 -6.62
CA PHE A 125 11.02 10.95 -6.55
C PHE A 125 10.87 12.17 -7.47
N THR A 126 11.95 12.66 -8.09
CA THR A 126 11.90 13.82 -9.00
C THR A 126 11.33 13.42 -10.37
N SER A 127 10.44 14.24 -10.94
CA SER A 127 9.70 13.96 -12.19
C SER A 127 10.57 13.87 -13.44
N GLU A 128 11.83 14.31 -13.37
CA GLU A 128 12.72 14.46 -14.52
C GLU A 128 13.26 13.14 -15.07
N LYS A 129 13.30 12.07 -14.26
CA LYS A 129 13.73 10.75 -14.70
C LYS A 129 12.54 9.98 -15.28
N ALA A 130 12.58 9.71 -16.59
CA ALA A 130 11.62 8.85 -17.28
C ALA A 130 11.54 7.46 -16.62
N PHE A 131 10.35 6.85 -16.61
CA PHE A 131 10.09 5.53 -16.05
C PHE A 131 11.08 4.49 -16.60
N SER A 132 11.92 3.94 -15.73
CA SER A 132 12.87 2.88 -16.08
C SER A 132 12.35 1.57 -15.51
N TYR A 133 11.85 0.71 -16.40
CA TYR A 133 11.24 -0.55 -16.03
C TYR A 133 12.34 -1.57 -15.68
N GLY A 134 12.77 -1.67 -14.42
CA GLY A 134 13.63 -2.77 -13.94
C GLY A 134 14.82 -3.13 -14.86
N GLY A 135 15.51 -2.14 -15.43
CA GLY A 135 16.65 -2.36 -16.35
C GLY A 135 16.28 -2.66 -17.81
N LEU A 136 15.01 -2.85 -18.15
CA LEU A 136 14.48 -2.86 -19.50
C LEU A 136 13.99 -1.44 -19.84
N ILE A 137 14.81 -0.71 -20.59
CA ILE A 137 14.49 0.63 -21.07
C ILE A 137 13.17 0.56 -21.84
N ALA A 138 12.11 1.17 -21.31
CA ALA A 138 10.90 1.42 -22.07
C ALA A 138 11.27 2.36 -23.23
N THR A 139 11.30 1.82 -24.45
CA THR A 139 11.55 2.54 -25.70
C THR A 139 10.36 3.45 -26.08
N MET A 140 9.76 4.15 -25.14
CA MET A 140 8.79 5.20 -25.44
C MET A 140 9.53 6.49 -25.76
N LYS A 141 9.92 6.61 -27.03
CA LYS A 141 10.18 7.84 -27.80
C LYS A 141 10.44 9.10 -26.96
N SER A 142 11.61 9.14 -26.30
CA SER A 142 12.23 10.36 -25.79
C SER A 142 12.86 11.19 -26.93
N GLU A 143 12.12 11.38 -28.02
CA GLU A 143 12.52 12.27 -29.12
C GLU A 143 11.62 13.51 -29.17
N VAL A 144 10.32 13.38 -28.84
CA VAL A 144 9.39 14.52 -28.86
C VAL A 144 9.62 15.47 -27.67
N ALA A 145 10.12 14.97 -26.54
CA ALA A 145 10.45 15.80 -25.38
C ALA A 145 11.75 16.61 -25.57
N LYS A 146 12.76 16.05 -26.25
CA LYS A 146 14.04 16.75 -26.49
C LYS A 146 13.90 17.92 -27.46
N THR A 147 13.01 17.84 -28.44
CA THR A 147 12.82 18.93 -29.42
C THR A 147 12.03 20.13 -28.87
N ARG A 148 11.22 19.96 -27.81
CA ARG A 148 10.52 21.10 -27.16
C ARG A 148 11.32 21.77 -26.05
N VAL A 149 12.19 21.04 -25.34
CA VAL A 149 13.00 21.59 -24.25
C VAL A 149 14.10 22.52 -24.77
N HIS A 150 14.66 22.26 -25.96
CA HIS A 150 15.75 23.09 -26.49
C HIS A 150 15.30 24.42 -27.12
N ARG A 151 14.00 24.65 -27.34
CA ARG A 151 13.50 25.90 -27.96
C ARG A 151 12.92 26.91 -26.96
N ARG A 152 12.91 26.62 -25.65
CA ARG A 152 12.34 27.49 -24.59
C ARG A 152 13.37 27.86 -23.50
N MET A 153 14.63 27.47 -23.67
CA MET A 153 15.68 27.64 -22.65
C MET A 153 16.45 28.97 -22.73
N GLU A 154 16.16 29.83 -23.73
CA GLU A 154 16.92 31.07 -23.95
C GLU A 154 16.26 32.34 -23.37
N SER A 155 15.18 32.26 -22.57
CA SER A 155 14.55 33.47 -22.03
C SER A 155 13.90 33.33 -20.64
N VAL A 156 14.30 32.36 -19.81
CA VAL A 156 13.65 32.05 -18.51
C VAL A 156 14.66 31.98 -17.36
N ASP A 157 15.74 32.77 -17.41
CA ASP A 157 16.83 32.68 -16.42
C ASP A 157 16.57 33.43 -15.09
N ASP A 158 15.45 34.15 -14.92
CA ASP A 158 15.19 34.97 -13.72
C ASP A 158 13.96 34.57 -12.87
N LEU A 159 13.31 33.44 -13.17
CA LEU A 159 12.15 33.00 -12.37
C LEU A 159 12.59 32.09 -11.22
N SER A 160 12.18 32.45 -9.99
CA SER A 160 12.26 31.57 -8.81
C SER A 160 11.73 30.17 -9.13
N GLU A 161 12.38 29.14 -8.58
CA GLU A 161 12.02 27.73 -8.75
C GLU A 161 10.54 27.47 -8.37
N ALA A 162 10.04 28.14 -7.34
CA ALA A 162 8.64 28.10 -6.91
C ALA A 162 7.67 28.56 -8.01
N ARG A 163 7.99 29.65 -8.70
CA ARG A 163 7.18 30.18 -9.82
C ARG A 163 7.22 29.27 -11.04
N ARG A 164 8.38 28.68 -11.33
CA ARG A 164 8.51 27.70 -12.41
C ARG A 164 7.63 26.48 -12.15
N PHE A 165 7.64 25.98 -10.91
CA PHE A 165 6.81 24.86 -10.49
C PHE A 165 5.31 25.20 -10.52
N ALA A 166 4.92 26.37 -10.01
CA ALA A 166 3.53 26.84 -10.07
C ALA A 166 3.03 26.96 -11.52
N ARG A 167 3.89 27.42 -12.45
CA ARG A 167 3.56 27.42 -13.89
C ARG A 167 3.33 26.01 -14.43
N GLU A 168 4.15 25.03 -14.04
CA GLU A 168 3.93 23.63 -14.43
C GLU A 168 2.60 23.09 -13.88
N VAL A 169 2.25 23.44 -12.64
CA VAL A 169 0.94 23.10 -12.04
C VAL A 169 -0.20 23.71 -12.84
N ARG A 170 -0.09 24.97 -13.26
CA ARG A 170 -1.09 25.63 -14.10
C ARG A 170 -1.21 25.00 -15.48
N GLU A 171 -0.09 24.83 -16.19
CA GLU A 171 -0.06 24.17 -17.51
C GLU A 171 -0.68 22.76 -17.43
N ARG A 172 -0.49 22.06 -16.30
CA ARG A 172 -1.09 20.75 -16.05
C ARG A 172 -2.58 20.81 -15.74
N ALA A 173 -3.05 21.81 -15.00
CA ALA A 173 -4.45 22.01 -14.67
C ALA A 173 -5.30 22.37 -15.91
N ASP A 174 -4.69 23.03 -16.89
CA ASP A 174 -5.32 23.35 -18.17
C ASP A 174 -5.43 22.13 -19.12
N ASP A 175 -4.71 21.04 -18.83
CA ASP A 175 -4.75 19.81 -19.62
C ASP A 175 -5.95 18.92 -19.25
N GLU A 176 -6.95 18.89 -20.13
CA GLU A 176 -8.19 18.11 -19.99
C GLU A 176 -8.03 16.63 -20.44
N ALA A 177 -6.87 16.23 -20.96
CA ALA A 177 -6.60 14.85 -21.29
C ALA A 177 -6.52 14.01 -20.01
N GLY A 178 -7.59 13.30 -19.63
CA GLY A 178 -7.51 12.47 -18.42
C GLY A 178 -8.76 11.79 -17.86
N GLY A 179 -9.93 11.89 -18.48
CA GLY A 179 -11.21 11.53 -17.85
C GLY A 179 -11.57 10.05 -17.72
N ASP A 180 -10.90 9.12 -18.44
CA ASP A 180 -11.39 7.74 -18.59
C ASP A 180 -10.44 6.65 -18.03
N VAL A 181 -9.92 6.87 -16.82
CA VAL A 181 -9.00 5.92 -16.18
C VAL A 181 -9.65 5.21 -14.98
N ALA A 182 -10.74 5.76 -14.43
CA ALA A 182 -11.37 5.25 -13.22
C ALA A 182 -11.80 3.78 -13.31
N GLY A 183 -12.46 3.39 -14.41
CA GLY A 183 -12.92 2.01 -14.60
C GLY A 183 -11.79 0.98 -14.63
N LYS A 184 -10.66 1.32 -15.26
CA LYS A 184 -9.47 0.45 -15.32
C LYS A 184 -8.80 0.31 -13.96
N ILE A 185 -8.73 1.39 -13.19
CA ILE A 185 -8.16 1.35 -11.82
C ILE A 185 -9.04 0.48 -10.91
N TRP A 186 -10.37 0.62 -10.98
CA TRP A 186 -11.30 -0.24 -10.24
C TRP A 186 -11.16 -1.71 -10.61
N LEU A 187 -11.02 -2.03 -11.90
CA LEU A 187 -10.74 -3.39 -12.36
C LEU A 187 -9.43 -3.93 -11.78
N GLY A 188 -8.38 -3.10 -11.74
CA GLY A 188 -7.10 -3.46 -11.13
C GLY A 188 -7.23 -3.76 -9.64
N MET A 189 -7.92 -2.92 -8.88
CA MET A 189 -8.18 -3.14 -7.45
C MET A 189 -9.04 -4.39 -7.20
N ALA A 190 -10.07 -4.62 -8.01
CA ALA A 190 -10.90 -5.81 -7.92
C ALA A 190 -10.09 -7.09 -8.18
N CYS A 191 -9.20 -7.06 -9.18
CA CYS A 191 -8.24 -8.14 -9.45
C CYS A 191 -7.32 -8.38 -8.25
N GLN A 192 -6.75 -7.33 -7.65
CA GLN A 192 -5.91 -7.46 -6.45
C GLN A 192 -6.68 -8.04 -5.26
N ALA A 193 -7.91 -7.58 -5.01
CA ALA A 193 -8.76 -8.10 -3.94
C ALA A 193 -9.11 -9.59 -4.14
N MET A 194 -9.40 -9.99 -5.38
CA MET A 194 -9.65 -11.39 -5.73
C MET A 194 -8.41 -12.25 -5.46
N LEU A 195 -7.23 -11.79 -5.86
CA LEU A 195 -5.96 -12.47 -5.62
C LEU A 195 -5.65 -12.62 -4.12
N ILE A 196 -5.92 -11.59 -3.31
CA ILE A 196 -5.81 -11.68 -1.85
C ILE A 196 -6.77 -12.73 -1.31
N GLY A 197 -8.01 -12.77 -1.80
CA GLY A 197 -8.98 -13.81 -1.44
C GLY A 197 -8.45 -15.22 -1.70
N VAL A 198 -7.83 -15.45 -2.87
CA VAL A 198 -7.20 -16.74 -3.21
C VAL A 198 -6.06 -17.08 -2.25
N VAL A 199 -5.19 -16.13 -1.92
CA VAL A 199 -4.08 -16.33 -0.96
C VAL A 199 -4.63 -16.67 0.43
N LEU A 200 -5.64 -15.94 0.91
CA LEU A 200 -6.26 -16.19 2.21
C LEU A 200 -6.93 -17.56 2.27
N VAL A 201 -7.60 -17.99 1.20
CA VAL A 201 -8.19 -19.34 1.11
C VAL A 201 -7.09 -20.42 1.08
N ALA A 202 -6.01 -20.22 0.34
CA ALA A 202 -4.88 -21.15 0.32
C ALA A 202 -4.22 -21.28 1.70
N MET A 203 -3.99 -20.15 2.37
CA MET A 203 -3.48 -20.10 3.76
C MET A 203 -4.44 -20.76 4.76
N TRP A 204 -5.76 -20.56 4.59
CA TRP A 204 -6.77 -21.20 5.42
C TRP A 204 -6.67 -22.72 5.35
N PHE A 205 -6.55 -23.26 4.14
CA PHE A 205 -6.39 -24.70 3.94
C PHE A 205 -5.03 -25.20 4.45
N ALA A 206 -3.95 -24.45 4.22
CA ALA A 206 -2.59 -24.83 4.65
C ALA A 206 -2.42 -24.92 6.18
N GLN A 207 -3.19 -24.19 6.98
CA GLN A 207 -3.11 -24.27 8.45
C GLN A 207 -3.96 -25.40 9.07
N GLN A 208 -4.91 -25.99 8.33
CA GLN A 208 -5.87 -26.92 8.91
C GLN A 208 -5.21 -28.16 9.54
N GLY A 209 -4.28 -28.80 8.82
CA GLY A 209 -3.59 -29.98 9.34
C GLY A 209 -2.29 -29.69 10.11
N ALA A 210 -1.74 -28.47 10.00
CA ALA A 210 -0.44 -28.11 10.61
C ALA A 210 -0.58 -27.56 12.03
N VAL A 211 0.01 -28.23 13.02
CA VAL A 211 -0.12 -27.89 14.45
C VAL A 211 1.18 -27.30 14.98
N ILE A 212 1.11 -26.13 15.62
CA ILE A 212 2.25 -25.52 16.31
C ILE A 212 2.24 -25.98 17.76
N THR A 213 3.33 -26.58 18.24
CA THR A 213 3.41 -27.14 19.60
C THR A 213 3.08 -26.13 20.69
N TRP A 214 3.70 -24.95 20.66
CA TRP A 214 3.51 -23.89 21.66
C TRP A 214 2.19 -23.11 21.48
N TRP A 215 1.51 -23.28 20.35
CA TRP A 215 0.20 -22.69 20.02
C TRP A 215 -0.81 -23.76 19.62
N CYS A 216 -0.80 -24.89 20.32
CA CYS A 216 -1.47 -26.12 19.89
C CYS A 216 -2.97 -25.91 19.57
N ARG A 217 -3.67 -25.09 20.37
CA ARG A 217 -5.10 -24.81 20.19
C ARG A 217 -5.42 -23.60 19.31
N PHE A 218 -4.41 -22.81 18.95
CA PHE A 218 -4.65 -21.54 18.25
C PHE A 218 -4.96 -21.79 16.77
N TRP A 219 -6.13 -21.32 16.36
CA TRP A 219 -6.57 -21.29 14.97
C TRP A 219 -6.22 -19.94 14.35
N GLY A 220 -5.86 -19.93 13.07
CA GLY A 220 -5.52 -18.68 12.38
C GLY A 220 -4.08 -18.23 12.55
N TRP A 221 -3.16 -19.13 12.93
CA TRP A 221 -1.75 -18.77 13.14
C TRP A 221 -1.07 -18.27 11.86
N ILE A 222 -1.40 -18.83 10.69
CA ILE A 222 -0.87 -18.34 9.40
C ILE A 222 -1.41 -16.93 9.13
N PHE A 223 -2.69 -16.69 9.40
CA PHE A 223 -3.29 -15.36 9.22
C PHE A 223 -2.69 -14.32 10.16
N PHE A 224 -2.47 -14.69 11.42
CA PHE A 224 -1.82 -13.82 12.38
C PHE A 224 -0.41 -13.44 11.93
N TRP A 225 0.39 -14.43 11.51
CA TRP A 225 1.72 -14.18 10.94
C TRP A 225 1.65 -13.27 9.71
N TYR A 226 0.78 -13.59 8.75
CA TYR A 226 0.63 -12.83 7.51
C TYR A 226 0.21 -11.38 7.79
N PHE A 227 -0.73 -11.17 8.72
CA PHE A 227 -1.15 -9.85 9.16
C PHE A 227 -0.01 -9.07 9.82
N LEU A 228 0.81 -9.71 10.68
CA LEU A 228 1.98 -9.07 11.27
C LEU A 228 2.99 -8.61 10.21
N VAL A 229 3.27 -9.46 9.21
CA VAL A 229 4.14 -9.11 8.08
C VAL A 229 3.62 -7.89 7.34
N ILE A 230 2.31 -7.83 7.08
CA ILE A 230 1.68 -6.69 6.39
C ILE A 230 1.75 -5.43 7.24
N MET A 231 1.43 -5.50 8.54
CA MET A 231 1.45 -4.32 9.42
C MET A 231 2.86 -3.73 9.53
N VAL A 232 3.87 -4.59 9.67
CA VAL A 232 5.28 -4.14 9.68
C VAL A 232 5.67 -3.56 8.33
N SER A 233 5.22 -4.14 7.22
CA SER A 233 5.48 -3.57 5.88
C SER A 233 4.82 -2.21 5.67
N ILE A 234 3.57 -2.03 6.11
CA ILE A 234 2.88 -0.74 6.05
C ILE A 234 3.65 0.29 6.89
N PHE A 235 4.06 -0.08 8.10
CA PHE A 235 4.86 0.78 8.96
C PHE A 235 6.21 1.14 8.32
N ASP A 236 6.91 0.16 7.75
CA ASP A 236 8.17 0.39 7.04
C ASP A 236 7.97 1.30 5.85
N ASN A 237 6.88 1.14 5.09
CA ASN A 237 6.60 2.01 3.95
C ASN A 237 6.26 3.45 4.34
N ILE A 238 5.60 3.66 5.47
CA ILE A 238 5.33 5.01 6.00
C ILE A 238 6.64 5.69 6.42
N VAL A 239 7.55 4.93 7.02
CA VAL A 239 8.75 5.45 7.68
C VAL A 239 9.98 5.48 6.75
N ALA A 240 10.00 4.66 5.69
CA ALA A 240 11.09 4.60 4.72
C ALA A 240 11.17 5.83 3.81
N ALA A 241 10.12 6.65 3.74
CA ALA A 241 10.13 7.87 2.94
C ALA A 241 11.27 8.81 3.41
N PRO A 242 12.15 9.31 2.51
CA PRO A 242 13.28 10.17 2.87
C PRO A 242 12.87 11.64 3.11
N PHE A 243 11.65 11.85 3.61
CA PHE A 243 11.06 13.16 3.79
C PHE A 243 10.67 13.37 5.24
N THR A 244 11.09 14.51 5.82
CA THR A 244 10.68 14.87 7.18
C THR A 244 9.18 15.18 7.25
N LYS A 245 8.69 15.87 6.22
CA LYS A 245 7.30 16.29 6.05
C LYS A 245 6.97 16.29 4.57
N SER A 246 5.74 15.89 4.25
CA SER A 246 5.19 16.02 2.91
C SER A 246 3.79 16.61 3.00
N TRP A 247 3.48 17.51 2.08
CA TRP A 247 2.15 18.07 1.90
C TRP A 247 1.62 17.63 0.55
N THR A 248 0.45 17.02 0.56
CA THR A 248 -0.25 16.57 -0.63
C THR A 248 -1.39 17.53 -0.93
N LEU A 249 -1.34 18.15 -2.09
CA LEU A 249 -2.36 19.04 -2.62
C LEU A 249 -3.10 18.31 -3.73
N ARG A 250 -4.42 18.32 -3.68
CA ARG A 250 -5.25 17.80 -4.78
C ARG A 250 -5.75 18.98 -5.58
N VAL A 251 -5.30 19.08 -6.83
CA VAL A 251 -5.54 20.22 -7.71
C VAL A 251 -6.50 19.80 -8.83
N ALA A 252 -7.45 20.68 -9.12
CA ALA A 252 -8.37 20.57 -10.24
C ALA A 252 -8.60 21.96 -10.87
N LYS A 253 -9.03 22.00 -12.13
CA LYS A 253 -9.49 23.24 -12.74
C LYS A 253 -10.76 23.73 -12.05
N ALA A 254 -10.82 25.02 -11.74
CA ALA A 254 -11.98 25.63 -11.12
C ALA A 254 -13.22 25.51 -12.02
N PRO A 255 -14.41 25.22 -11.47
CA PRO A 255 -15.64 25.28 -12.25
C PRO A 255 -15.92 26.73 -12.67
N SER A 256 -16.14 26.96 -13.97
CA SER A 256 -16.33 28.32 -14.52
C SER A 256 -17.54 29.07 -13.94
N LYS A 257 -18.53 28.34 -13.43
CA LYS A 257 -19.74 28.89 -12.78
C LYS A 257 -19.49 29.51 -11.41
N VAL A 258 -18.46 29.08 -10.70
CA VAL A 258 -18.33 29.45 -9.28
C VAL A 258 -17.44 30.67 -9.18
N LYS A 259 -18.05 31.80 -8.82
CA LYS A 259 -17.33 33.03 -8.48
C LYS A 259 -17.36 33.20 -6.97
N VAL A 260 -16.18 33.30 -6.37
CA VAL A 260 -16.04 33.61 -4.94
C VAL A 260 -16.17 35.11 -4.76
N GLN A 261 -17.15 35.56 -3.98
CA GLN A 261 -17.17 36.95 -3.52
C GLN A 261 -16.18 37.08 -2.36
N SER A 262 -15.00 37.66 -2.62
CA SER A 262 -13.96 37.85 -1.61
C SER A 262 -14.31 39.03 -0.69
N VAL A 263 -14.91 38.75 0.46
CA VAL A 263 -15.06 39.74 1.55
C VAL A 263 -13.75 39.86 2.35
N HIS A 264 -12.91 38.82 2.30
CA HIS A 264 -11.63 38.75 2.99
C HIS A 264 -10.46 38.66 1.99
N PRO A 265 -9.25 39.12 2.38
CA PRO A 265 -8.08 38.97 1.54
C PRO A 265 -7.71 37.49 1.35
N PRO A 266 -7.09 37.14 0.21
CA PRO A 266 -6.64 35.78 -0.09
C PRO A 266 -5.77 35.18 1.03
N ILE A 267 -5.72 33.84 1.06
CA ILE A 267 -4.93 33.08 2.03
C ILE A 267 -3.41 33.30 1.91
N THR A 268 -2.96 33.82 0.77
CA THR A 268 -1.57 34.15 0.50
C THR A 268 -1.20 35.56 1.00
N GLN A 269 -2.18 36.47 1.12
CA GLN A 269 -1.97 37.79 1.69
C GLN A 269 -2.09 37.73 3.22
N PHE A 270 -0.98 37.43 3.90
CA PHE A 270 -0.85 37.52 5.36
C PHE A 270 0.39 38.28 5.78
N ASP A 271 0.34 38.77 7.02
CA ASP A 271 1.50 39.37 7.66
C ASP A 271 2.53 38.30 8.02
N HIS A 272 3.64 38.28 7.27
CA HIS A 272 4.77 37.37 7.50
C HIS A 272 5.44 37.58 8.87
N SER A 273 5.23 38.73 9.51
CA SER A 273 5.73 38.97 10.87
C SER A 273 4.95 38.17 11.92
N ARG A 274 3.64 37.98 11.70
CA ARG A 274 2.75 37.21 12.58
C ARG A 274 2.81 35.72 12.26
N HIS A 275 2.90 35.35 10.98
CA HIS A 275 2.99 33.95 10.55
C HIS A 275 4.19 33.78 9.64
N LYS A 276 5.19 33.01 10.08
CA LYS A 276 6.41 32.80 9.28
C LYS A 276 6.17 31.97 8.03
N THR A 277 5.18 31.08 8.03
CA THR A 277 4.84 30.21 6.90
C THR A 277 3.33 30.08 6.75
N ILE A 278 2.86 29.84 5.52
CA ILE A 278 1.44 29.60 5.23
C ILE A 278 0.89 28.39 5.98
N PHE A 279 1.74 27.40 6.28
CA PHE A 279 1.38 26.25 7.10
C PHE A 279 0.97 26.64 8.52
N ASP A 280 1.55 27.70 9.07
CA ASP A 280 1.20 28.17 10.41
C ASP A 280 -0.14 28.93 10.36
N ARG A 281 -0.41 29.68 9.27
CA ARG A 281 -1.74 30.25 8.99
C ARG A 281 -2.84 29.18 8.92
N PHE A 282 -2.57 28.05 8.25
CA PHE A 282 -3.51 26.93 8.19
C PHE A 282 -3.81 26.31 9.56
N LYS A 283 -2.85 26.32 10.49
CA LYS A 283 -3.00 25.76 11.83
C LYS A 283 -3.83 26.65 12.75
N GLU A 284 -3.64 27.97 12.66
CA GLU A 284 -4.40 28.94 13.45
C GLU A 284 -5.89 28.98 13.04
N GLY A 285 -6.18 28.54 11.82
CA GLY A 285 -7.53 28.50 11.28
C GLY A 285 -7.78 29.69 10.38
N VAL A 286 -8.14 29.41 9.14
CA VAL A 286 -8.42 30.44 8.13
C VAL A 286 -9.88 30.83 8.23
N HIS A 287 -10.22 32.09 7.97
CA HIS A 287 -11.61 32.52 7.89
C HIS A 287 -12.34 31.75 6.79
N LEU A 288 -13.39 31.00 7.17
CA LEU A 288 -14.17 30.11 6.29
C LEU A 288 -15.45 30.77 5.73
N HIS A 289 -15.67 32.06 6.00
CA HIS A 289 -16.92 32.74 5.63
C HIS A 289 -16.78 33.42 4.26
N HIS A 290 -16.87 32.63 3.19
CA HIS A 290 -16.94 33.15 1.82
C HIS A 290 -18.28 32.78 1.19
N ASN A 291 -18.99 33.78 0.69
CA ASN A 291 -20.22 33.56 -0.06
C ASN A 291 -19.86 33.13 -1.48
N LEU A 292 -20.41 31.99 -1.90
CA LEU A 292 -20.27 31.47 -3.26
C LEU A 292 -21.45 31.95 -4.10
N THR A 293 -21.17 32.61 -5.22
CA THR A 293 -22.18 32.89 -6.24
C THR A 293 -21.99 31.93 -7.41
N VAL A 294 -23.06 31.25 -7.79
CA VAL A 294 -23.11 30.33 -8.94
C VAL A 294 -23.75 31.07 -10.10
N ASP A 295 -23.01 31.24 -11.19
CA ASP A 295 -23.51 31.86 -12.41
C ASP A 295 -24.39 30.84 -13.17
N GLU A 296 -25.70 31.08 -13.24
CA GLU A 296 -26.66 30.15 -13.84
C GLU A 296 -26.56 30.10 -15.38
N HIS A 297 -25.93 31.10 -16.01
CA HIS A 297 -25.94 31.26 -17.47
C HIS A 297 -24.79 30.56 -18.20
N ASP A 298 -23.80 30.05 -17.47
CA ASP A 298 -22.65 29.36 -18.06
C ASP A 298 -22.93 27.85 -18.19
N GLN A 299 -22.47 27.18 -19.25
CA GLN A 299 -22.59 25.72 -19.36
C GLN A 299 -21.39 25.08 -18.67
N SER A 300 -21.52 24.77 -17.38
CA SER A 300 -20.40 24.22 -16.59
C SER A 300 -19.94 22.87 -17.11
N THR A 301 -18.68 22.79 -17.53
CA THR A 301 -17.91 21.55 -17.47
C THR A 301 -17.27 21.46 -16.09
N TYR A 302 -17.76 20.56 -15.24
CA TYR A 302 -16.98 20.17 -14.06
C TYR A 302 -15.68 19.55 -14.55
N SER A 303 -14.54 20.04 -14.06
CA SER A 303 -13.24 19.45 -14.36
C SER A 303 -13.27 17.99 -13.94
N ARG A 304 -13.27 17.06 -14.90
CA ARG A 304 -13.23 15.62 -14.62
C ARG A 304 -11.85 15.15 -14.16
N THR A 305 -10.84 16.00 -14.32
CA THR A 305 -9.44 15.68 -14.05
C THR A 305 -8.99 16.33 -12.74
N CYS A 306 -8.50 15.49 -11.82
CA CYS A 306 -7.74 15.90 -10.66
C CYS A 306 -6.31 15.36 -10.80
N PHE A 307 -5.34 16.06 -10.26
CA PHE A 307 -3.99 15.56 -10.08
C PHE A 307 -3.47 15.96 -8.69
N TYR A 308 -2.43 15.29 -8.24
CA TYR A 308 -1.77 15.60 -6.99
C TYR A 308 -0.53 16.44 -7.22
N VAL A 309 -0.33 17.43 -6.37
CA VAL A 309 0.94 18.13 -6.22
C VAL A 309 1.47 17.76 -4.85
N VAL A 310 2.69 17.24 -4.80
CA VAL A 310 3.34 16.85 -3.55
C VAL A 310 4.53 17.79 -3.34
N ILE A 311 4.62 18.38 -2.16
CA ILE A 311 5.77 19.17 -1.75
C ILE A 311 6.38 18.46 -0.55
N SER A 312 7.61 17.97 -0.69
CA SER A 312 8.29 17.19 0.34
C SER A 312 9.57 17.89 0.79
N VAL A 313 9.78 17.97 2.10
CA VAL A 313 11.01 18.53 2.69
C VAL A 313 12.01 17.41 2.89
N GLU A 314 13.13 17.50 2.19
CA GLU A 314 14.26 16.58 2.31
C GLU A 314 14.80 16.59 3.74
N GLY A 315 15.11 15.40 4.25
CA GLY A 315 15.79 15.23 5.52
C GLY A 315 15.15 14.15 6.38
N ILE A 316 15.88 13.78 7.44
CA ILE A 316 15.46 12.79 8.41
C ILE A 316 15.49 13.47 9.78
N SER A 317 14.33 13.63 10.41
CA SER A 317 14.27 14.12 11.79
C SER A 317 14.77 13.03 12.74
N GLY A 318 15.26 13.40 13.93
CA GLY A 318 15.72 12.41 14.92
C GLY A 318 14.63 11.38 15.29
N TRP A 319 13.37 11.83 15.37
CA TRP A 319 12.23 10.93 15.57
C TRP A 319 12.04 10.00 14.37
N HIS A 320 12.14 10.53 13.14
CA HIS A 320 12.03 9.72 11.92
C HIS A 320 13.16 8.66 11.82
N ALA A 321 14.39 9.04 12.17
CA ALA A 321 15.52 8.10 12.25
C ALA A 321 15.26 6.99 13.27
N PHE A 322 14.73 7.34 14.44
CA PHE A 322 14.34 6.36 15.46
C PHE A 322 13.21 5.45 14.97
N ALA A 323 12.19 5.99 14.31
CA ALA A 323 11.13 5.20 13.70
C ALA A 323 11.68 4.26 12.62
N GLN A 324 12.62 4.71 11.78
CA GLN A 324 13.27 3.88 10.76
C GLN A 324 14.04 2.73 11.39
N PHE A 325 14.76 2.99 12.48
CA PHE A 325 15.45 1.96 13.25
C PHE A 325 14.46 0.95 13.84
N LEU A 326 13.37 1.43 14.45
CA LEU A 326 12.32 0.59 15.02
C LEU A 326 11.65 -0.27 13.94
N SER A 327 11.37 0.32 12.78
CA SER A 327 10.77 -0.38 11.63
C SER A 327 11.66 -1.51 11.15
N ARG A 328 12.95 -1.24 10.90
CA ARG A 328 13.92 -2.27 10.47
C ARG A 328 14.05 -3.39 11.51
N THR A 329 14.10 -3.02 12.79
CA THR A 329 14.16 -3.99 13.89
C THR A 329 12.90 -4.85 13.94
N SER A 330 11.72 -4.24 13.78
CA SER A 330 10.45 -4.97 13.73
C SER A 330 10.38 -5.94 12.54
N GLY A 331 10.94 -5.58 11.39
CA GLY A 331 11.08 -6.46 10.23
C GLY A 331 11.91 -7.71 10.54
N VAL A 332 13.06 -7.54 11.21
CA VAL A 332 13.91 -8.66 11.64
C VAL A 332 13.19 -9.54 12.66
N ILE A 333 12.49 -8.94 13.63
CA ILE A 333 11.73 -9.68 14.64
C ILE A 333 10.61 -10.51 14.00
N VAL A 334 9.82 -9.92 13.10
CA VAL A 334 8.73 -10.63 12.41
C VAL A 334 9.28 -11.74 11.51
N PHE A 335 10.43 -11.52 10.87
CA PHE A 335 11.11 -12.57 10.09
C PHE A 335 11.56 -13.75 10.96
N ALA A 336 12.23 -13.47 12.08
CA ALA A 336 12.67 -14.49 13.03
C ALA A 336 11.48 -15.24 13.64
N PHE A 337 10.44 -14.50 14.03
CA PHE A 337 9.19 -15.04 14.54
C PHE A 337 8.51 -15.96 13.53
N GLY A 338 8.35 -15.51 12.27
CA GLY A 338 7.79 -16.33 11.19
C GLY A 338 8.59 -17.60 10.94
N THR A 339 9.92 -17.49 10.90
CA THR A 339 10.83 -18.63 10.72
C THR A 339 10.66 -19.65 11.84
N ALA A 340 10.67 -19.21 13.11
CA ALA A 340 10.47 -20.09 14.26
C ALA A 340 9.07 -20.74 14.26
N LEU A 341 8.06 -19.97 13.86
CA LEU A 341 6.68 -20.42 13.79
C LEU A 341 6.49 -21.49 12.70
N PHE A 342 7.04 -21.33 11.51
CA PHE A 342 7.01 -22.35 10.45
C PHE A 342 7.90 -23.56 10.79
N ALA A 343 9.06 -23.36 11.39
CA ALA A 343 9.92 -24.44 11.86
C ALA A 343 9.25 -25.29 12.96
N SER A 344 8.36 -24.69 13.74
CA SER A 344 7.58 -25.37 14.79
C SER A 344 6.27 -25.99 14.30
N ALA A 345 5.92 -25.81 13.02
CA ALA A 345 4.69 -26.34 12.45
C ALA A 345 4.84 -27.84 12.16
N THR A 346 4.34 -28.65 13.06
CA THR A 346 4.34 -30.12 12.92
C THR A 346 3.18 -30.59 12.04
N LEU A 347 3.32 -31.77 11.43
CA LEU A 347 2.32 -32.40 10.55
C LEU A 347 1.97 -31.57 9.30
N MET A 348 2.84 -30.63 8.91
CA MET A 348 2.67 -29.86 7.70
C MET A 348 3.15 -30.67 6.49
N SER A 349 2.25 -31.20 5.65
CA SER A 349 2.67 -31.96 4.46
C SER A 349 3.43 -31.09 3.47
N ILE A 350 4.47 -31.66 2.85
CA ILE A 350 5.25 -30.96 1.82
C ILE A 350 4.38 -30.63 0.61
N SER A 351 3.40 -31.48 0.29
CA SER A 351 2.47 -31.27 -0.82
C SER A 351 1.62 -30.02 -0.58
N ALA A 352 1.07 -29.86 0.63
CA ALA A 352 0.31 -28.67 1.00
C ALA A 352 1.18 -27.41 1.00
N THR A 353 2.42 -27.51 1.48
CA THR A 353 3.41 -26.43 1.43
C THR A 353 3.75 -26.02 -0.01
N LEU A 354 4.02 -26.97 -0.89
CA LEU A 354 4.34 -26.71 -2.30
C LEU A 354 3.14 -26.11 -3.02
N MET A 355 1.92 -26.59 -2.76
CA MET A 355 0.69 -25.96 -3.26
C MET A 355 0.57 -24.50 -2.78
N LEU A 356 0.82 -24.24 -1.50
CA LEU A 356 0.79 -22.88 -0.97
C LEU A 356 1.85 -21.99 -1.65
N LEU A 357 3.09 -22.46 -1.75
CA LEU A 357 4.19 -21.72 -2.38
C LEU A 357 3.91 -21.44 -3.87
N THR A 358 3.47 -22.45 -4.61
CA THR A 358 3.16 -22.33 -6.05
C THR A 358 1.95 -21.45 -6.33
N LEU A 359 1.04 -21.26 -5.37
CA LEU A 359 -0.04 -20.28 -5.48
C LEU A 359 0.41 -18.88 -5.06
N VAL A 360 1.05 -18.76 -3.90
CA VAL A 360 1.39 -17.46 -3.30
C VAL A 360 2.46 -16.73 -4.12
N LEU A 361 3.49 -17.42 -4.62
CA LEU A 361 4.58 -16.77 -5.35
C LEU A 361 4.11 -16.12 -6.66
N PRO A 362 3.40 -16.82 -7.58
CA PRO A 362 2.88 -16.19 -8.79
C PRO A 362 1.85 -15.12 -8.48
N ILE A 363 1.01 -15.31 -7.45
CA ILE A 363 0.05 -14.29 -7.04
C ILE A 363 0.78 -13.01 -6.58
N GLY A 364 1.88 -13.12 -5.85
CA GLY A 364 2.70 -11.96 -5.47
C GLY A 364 3.29 -11.23 -6.67
N VAL A 365 3.79 -11.97 -7.67
CA VAL A 365 4.27 -11.39 -8.93
C VAL A 365 3.14 -10.71 -9.70
N ILE A 366 2.00 -11.39 -9.88
CA ILE A 366 0.83 -10.84 -10.59
C ILE A 366 0.29 -9.61 -9.85
N GLY A 367 0.26 -9.63 -8.52
CA GLY A 367 -0.16 -8.49 -7.70
C GLY A 367 0.70 -7.25 -7.95
N ARG A 368 2.03 -7.43 -8.08
CA ARG A 368 2.96 -6.37 -8.47
C ARG A 368 2.73 -5.90 -9.91
N VAL A 369 2.55 -6.82 -10.85
CA VAL A 369 2.22 -6.47 -12.25
C VAL A 369 0.91 -5.69 -12.33
N ALA A 370 -0.10 -6.06 -11.56
CA ALA A 370 -1.37 -5.35 -11.46
C ALA A 370 -1.19 -3.95 -10.88
N ALA A 371 -0.38 -3.79 -9.82
CA ALA A 371 -0.05 -2.49 -9.24
C ALA A 371 0.68 -1.60 -10.26
N MET A 372 1.67 -2.15 -10.96
CA MET A 372 2.41 -1.45 -12.02
C MET A 372 1.50 -1.10 -13.20
N TRP A 373 0.56 -1.97 -13.56
CA TRP A 373 -0.44 -1.69 -14.58
C TRP A 373 -1.35 -0.53 -14.19
N ILE A 374 -1.80 -0.48 -12.93
CA ILE A 374 -2.55 0.67 -12.38
C ILE A 374 -1.69 1.94 -12.52
N ALA A 375 -0.44 1.92 -12.06
CA ALA A 375 0.48 3.06 -12.19
C ALA A 375 0.64 3.51 -13.65
N SER A 376 0.80 2.56 -14.56
CA SER A 376 0.96 2.81 -16.00
C SER A 376 -0.29 3.43 -16.60
N GLN A 377 -1.49 2.93 -16.28
CA GLN A 377 -2.75 3.51 -16.77
C GLN A 377 -2.93 4.94 -16.26
N MET A 378 -2.53 5.21 -15.02
CA MET A 378 -2.57 6.55 -14.44
C MET A 378 -1.60 7.49 -15.16
N ASN A 379 -0.35 7.08 -15.33
CA ASN A 379 0.70 7.91 -15.95
C ASN A 379 0.54 8.09 -17.46
N LYS A 380 -0.05 7.12 -18.18
CA LYS A 380 -0.21 7.18 -19.64
C LYS A 380 -1.12 8.33 -20.08
N HIS A 381 -2.13 8.64 -19.28
CA HIS A 381 -3.17 9.61 -19.63
C HIS A 381 -3.07 10.90 -18.83
N ASN A 382 -2.49 10.86 -17.64
CA ASN A 382 -2.37 12.00 -16.75
C ASN A 382 -0.96 11.98 -16.18
N LYS A 383 -0.18 13.06 -16.23
CA LYS A 383 0.90 13.23 -15.24
C LYS A 383 0.20 13.44 -13.89
N PRO A 384 0.00 12.39 -13.05
CA PRO A 384 -0.99 12.47 -11.99
C PRO A 384 -0.38 13.02 -10.71
N ILE A 385 0.96 13.08 -10.64
CA ILE A 385 1.73 13.65 -9.56
C ILE A 385 2.73 14.64 -10.16
N LEU A 386 2.70 15.88 -9.70
CA LEU A 386 3.83 16.79 -9.74
C LEU A 386 4.47 16.78 -8.36
N HIS A 387 5.78 16.57 -8.28
CA HIS A 387 6.48 16.46 -7.01
C HIS A 387 7.66 17.40 -6.96
N ALA A 388 7.66 18.30 -5.99
CA ALA A 388 8.78 19.17 -5.65
C ALA A 388 9.43 18.67 -4.36
N VAL A 389 10.76 18.50 -4.40
CA VAL A 389 11.57 18.18 -3.24
C VAL A 389 12.33 19.45 -2.87
N VAL A 390 12.10 19.96 -1.67
CA VAL A 390 12.70 21.19 -1.16
C VAL A 390 13.54 20.91 0.08
N ARG A 391 14.47 21.79 0.43
CA ARG A 391 15.38 21.57 1.57
C ARG A 391 14.79 22.08 2.87
N THR A 392 13.99 23.15 2.81
CA THR A 392 13.48 23.81 4.01
C THR A 392 11.95 23.89 4.02
N LYS A 393 11.36 23.99 5.22
CA LYS A 393 9.93 24.25 5.39
C LYS A 393 9.54 25.62 4.78
N GLN A 394 10.47 26.57 4.77
CA GLN A 394 10.23 27.91 4.22
C GLN A 394 10.09 27.87 2.70
N GLU A 395 11.02 27.18 2.01
CA GLU A 395 10.88 26.90 0.57
C GLU A 395 9.57 26.18 0.26
N ALA A 396 9.20 25.17 1.07
CA ALA A 396 7.90 24.49 0.90
C ALA A 396 6.70 25.47 1.01
N SER A 397 6.82 26.49 1.85
CA SER A 397 5.82 27.55 2.01
C SER A 397 5.74 28.41 0.76
N GLU A 398 6.89 28.82 0.22
CA GLU A 398 6.99 29.63 -1.00
C GLU A 398 6.40 28.90 -2.21
N HIS A 399 6.72 27.61 -2.39
CA HIS A 399 6.09 26.78 -3.43
C HIS A 399 4.57 26.68 -3.27
N LEU A 400 4.09 26.55 -2.03
CA LEU A 400 2.67 26.45 -1.75
C LEU A 400 1.95 27.79 -1.98
N GLU A 401 2.54 28.91 -1.56
CA GLU A 401 2.03 30.26 -1.76
C GLU A 401 1.88 30.56 -3.25
N GLU A 402 2.92 30.31 -4.05
CA GLU A 402 2.88 30.53 -5.51
C GLU A 402 1.84 29.64 -6.22
N ILE A 403 1.56 28.44 -5.70
CA ILE A 403 0.48 27.57 -6.22
C ILE A 403 -0.90 28.12 -5.83
N LEU A 404 -1.07 28.60 -4.61
CA LEU A 404 -2.34 29.12 -4.11
C LEU A 404 -2.73 30.47 -4.74
N ASP A 405 -1.76 31.22 -5.25
CA ASP A 405 -1.95 32.46 -6.00
C ASP A 405 -2.39 32.23 -7.46
N LEU A 406 -2.39 30.99 -7.94
CA LEU A 406 -2.87 30.69 -9.29
C LEU A 406 -4.40 30.88 -9.38
N HIS A 407 -4.84 31.66 -10.36
CA HIS A 407 -6.25 31.82 -10.71
C HIS A 407 -6.76 30.68 -11.60
N GLY A 408 -8.04 30.34 -11.46
CA GLY A 408 -8.72 29.34 -12.25
C GLY A 408 -8.49 27.91 -11.76
N ILE A 409 -7.96 27.72 -10.55
CA ILE A 409 -7.73 26.40 -9.98
C ILE A 409 -8.37 26.24 -8.61
N GLN A 410 -8.79 25.01 -8.34
CA GLN A 410 -9.31 24.56 -7.06
C GLN A 410 -8.28 23.62 -6.42
N ILE A 411 -7.98 23.85 -5.15
CA ILE A 411 -6.96 23.13 -4.40
C ILE A 411 -7.56 22.60 -3.09
N GLU A 412 -7.37 21.32 -2.80
CA GLU A 412 -7.58 20.78 -1.45
C GLU A 412 -6.22 20.46 -0.82
N THR A 413 -5.97 21.01 0.36
CA THR A 413 -4.77 20.72 1.15
C THR A 413 -5.11 20.76 2.63
N LEU A 414 -4.59 19.82 3.41
CA LEU A 414 -4.81 19.74 4.87
C LEU A 414 -6.30 19.77 5.29
N GLY A 415 -7.19 19.29 4.41
CA GLY A 415 -8.65 19.31 4.60
C GLY A 415 -9.31 20.66 4.25
N TYR A 416 -8.55 21.70 3.91
CA TYR A 416 -9.09 22.98 3.43
C TYR A 416 -9.32 22.92 1.92
N VAL A 417 -10.51 23.34 1.48
CA VAL A 417 -10.85 23.53 0.07
C VAL A 417 -10.69 25.00 -0.28
N ILE A 418 -9.82 25.27 -1.24
CA ILE A 418 -9.37 26.61 -1.63
C ILE A 418 -9.70 26.82 -3.10
N LEU A 419 -10.27 27.97 -3.42
CA LEU A 419 -10.63 28.37 -4.78
C LEU A 419 -10.11 29.80 -5.01
N ASP A 420 -9.25 29.98 -6.01
CA ASP A 420 -8.63 31.29 -6.33
C ASP A 420 -8.04 31.99 -5.09
N GLY A 421 -7.27 31.24 -4.29
CA GLY A 421 -6.66 31.73 -3.04
C GLY A 421 -7.63 31.92 -1.86
N ASN A 422 -8.93 31.70 -2.02
CA ASN A 422 -9.92 31.85 -0.95
C ASN A 422 -10.30 30.50 -0.33
N CYS A 423 -10.27 30.42 1.01
CA CYS A 423 -10.63 29.21 1.73
C CYS A 423 -12.15 29.12 1.92
N LEU A 424 -12.77 28.08 1.35
CA LEU A 424 -14.22 27.91 1.35
C LEU A 424 -14.70 27.08 2.54
N VAL A 425 -14.17 25.87 2.67
CA VAL A 425 -14.64 24.89 3.65
C VAL A 425 -13.46 24.10 4.21
N LYS A 426 -13.55 23.73 5.49
CA LYS A 426 -12.66 22.76 6.13
C LYS A 426 -13.39 21.43 6.31
N ARG A 427 -12.83 20.37 5.74
CA ARG A 427 -13.29 18.99 5.87
C ARG A 427 -12.44 18.23 6.87
N ASN A 428 -13.03 17.22 7.49
CA ASN A 428 -12.27 16.28 8.30
C ASN A 428 -11.46 15.36 7.35
N PRO A 429 -10.13 15.36 7.40
CA PRO A 429 -9.31 14.54 6.51
C PRO A 429 -9.58 13.04 6.69
N LEU A 430 -10.02 12.58 7.86
CA LEU A 430 -10.28 11.17 8.12
C LEU A 430 -11.60 10.67 7.51
N LEU A 431 -12.56 11.56 7.26
CA LEU A 431 -13.87 11.20 6.72
C LEU A 431 -13.98 11.45 5.21
N SER A 432 -12.92 11.98 4.58
CA SER A 432 -12.92 12.26 3.15
C SER A 432 -12.60 10.99 2.36
N ALA A 433 -13.47 10.64 1.41
CA ALA A 433 -13.19 9.56 0.46
C ALA A 433 -11.87 9.78 -0.30
N ALA A 434 -11.49 11.04 -0.54
CA ALA A 434 -10.22 11.40 -1.17
C ALA A 434 -8.99 10.89 -0.41
N THR A 435 -9.11 10.62 0.90
CA THR A 435 -8.02 10.06 1.70
C THR A 435 -7.79 8.58 1.42
N TYR A 436 -8.81 7.84 0.98
CA TYR A 436 -8.73 6.38 0.79
C TYR A 436 -8.71 5.96 -0.68
N ILE A 437 -9.57 6.57 -1.51
CA ILE A 437 -9.69 6.27 -2.95
C ILE A 437 -8.95 7.29 -3.82
N GLY A 438 -8.41 8.35 -3.22
CA GLY A 438 -7.51 9.32 -3.85
C GLY A 438 -8.08 9.96 -5.12
N LEU A 439 -7.42 9.75 -6.27
CA LEU A 439 -7.83 10.32 -7.56
C LEU A 439 -9.20 9.82 -8.06
N LEU A 440 -9.71 8.70 -7.55
CA LEU A 440 -11.01 8.18 -7.93
C LEU A 440 -12.17 8.94 -7.26
N ALA A 441 -11.89 9.70 -6.21
CA ALA A 441 -12.91 10.58 -5.64
C ALA A 441 -13.31 11.60 -6.71
N THR A 442 -14.60 11.93 -6.79
CA THR A 442 -15.03 13.02 -7.65
C THR A 442 -14.37 14.34 -7.19
N PRO A 443 -14.05 15.26 -8.12
CA PRO A 443 -13.78 16.63 -7.76
C PRO A 443 -14.97 17.20 -6.99
N TYR A 444 -14.70 18.11 -6.06
CA TYR A 444 -15.57 18.43 -4.94
C TYR A 444 -16.98 18.87 -5.35
N ASN A 445 -17.99 18.32 -4.69
CA ASN A 445 -19.28 18.99 -4.55
C ASN A 445 -19.09 20.13 -3.52
N LEU A 446 -19.27 21.38 -3.97
CA LEU A 446 -19.24 22.57 -3.12
C LEU A 446 -20.58 22.79 -2.40
N VAL A 447 -21.55 21.92 -2.63
CA VAL A 447 -22.90 21.90 -2.03
C VAL A 447 -22.99 20.85 -0.94
#